data_AF-A0AAV8VCV6-F1
#
_entry.id   AF-A0AAV8VCV6-F1
#
_cell.length_a   1.000
_cell.length_b   1.000
_cell.length_c   1.000
_cell.angle_alpha   90.00
_cell.angle_beta   90.00
_cell.angle_gamma   90.00
#
_symmetry.space_group_name_H-M   'P 1'
#
loop_
_entity.id
_entity.type
_entity.pdbx_description
1 polymer ?
#
loop_
_entity_poly.entity_id
_entity_poly.type
_entity_poly.pdbx_seq_one_letter_code
_entity_poly.pdbx_strand_id
1 'polypeptide(L)' 'MESSFLKDNPERRSLLRIGIHSLGSPMWLPHSKSVHSIDSSRDLNLFIFCLRALVRSAYAVAVITIPTHLYHEVV' A
#
# COMPACT_ATOMS: atom_id res chain seq x y z
N MET A 1 19.06 -5.96 41.58
CA MET A 1 18.86 -4.76 40.75
C MET A 1 17.98 -5.19 39.60
N GLU A 2 16.68 -5.26 39.89
CA GLU A 2 15.65 -5.70 38.93
C GLU A 2 15.01 -4.49 38.26
N SER A 3 14.34 -4.82 37.14
CA SER A 3 13.43 -4.00 36.33
C SER A 3 14.13 -3.12 35.28
N SER A 4 13.79 -3.18 34.00
CA SER A 4 12.53 -3.57 33.38
C SER A 4 12.79 -4.30 32.06
N PHE A 5 12.72 -5.63 32.08
CA PHE A 5 12.30 -6.35 30.89
C PHE A 5 10.89 -5.86 30.59
N LEU A 6 10.75 -5.11 29.51
CA LEU A 6 9.47 -4.70 28.97
C LEU A 6 8.57 -5.94 29.00
N LYS A 7 7.56 -5.87 29.86
CA LYS A 7 6.51 -6.86 29.97
C LYS A 7 5.71 -6.75 28.68
N ASP A 8 6.23 -7.35 27.62
CA ASP A 8 5.48 -7.59 26.40
C ASP A 8 4.28 -8.42 26.85
N ASN A 9 3.14 -7.75 27.01
CA ASN A 9 1.89 -8.43 27.28
C ASN A 9 1.60 -9.27 26.04
N PRO A 10 1.71 -10.61 26.09
CA PRO A 10 1.57 -11.46 24.90
C PRO A 10 0.17 -11.33 24.27
N GLU A 11 -0.77 -10.69 24.96
CA GLU A 11 -2.17 -10.56 24.56
C GLU A 11 -2.49 -9.34 23.68
N ARG A 12 -1.57 -8.39 23.47
CA ARG A 12 -1.87 -7.18 22.68
C ARG A 12 -0.89 -6.95 21.54
N ARG A 13 -0.80 -7.92 20.62
CA ARG A 13 -0.14 -7.70 19.33
C ARG A 13 -1.01 -6.78 18.47
N SER A 14 -0.57 -5.55 18.21
CA SER A 14 -1.29 -4.61 17.35
C SER A 14 -1.18 -5.01 15.88
N LEU A 15 -2.31 -5.24 15.22
CA LEU A 15 -2.36 -5.57 13.80
C LEU A 15 -2.53 -4.28 12.98
N LEU A 16 -1.58 -4.00 12.09
CA LEU A 16 -1.65 -2.86 11.18
C LEU A 16 -2.65 -3.17 10.06
N ARG A 17 -3.75 -2.40 9.97
CA ARG A 17 -4.76 -2.53 8.92
C ARG A 17 -4.63 -1.37 7.94
N ILE A 18 -4.30 -1.68 6.70
CA ILE A 18 -4.11 -0.70 5.63
C ILE A 18 -5.31 -0.80 4.68
N GLY A 19 -6.04 0.30 4.50
CA GLY A 19 -7.13 0.41 3.53
C GLY A 19 -6.75 1.35 2.40
N ILE A 20 -6.73 0.86 1.16
CA ILE A 20 -6.39 1.63 -0.03
C ILE A 20 -7.60 1.62 -0.98
N HIS A 21 -8.16 2.80 -1.21
CA HIS A 21 -9.33 2.95 -2.05
C HIS A 21 -9.01 3.46 -3.45
N SER A 22 -9.73 2.95 -4.44
CA SER A 22 -9.68 3.41 -5.83
C SER A 22 -8.26 3.47 -6.39
N LEU A 23 -7.46 2.42 -6.14
CA LEU A 23 -6.07 2.33 -6.61
C LEU A 23 -6.02 2.52 -8.14
N GLY A 24 -5.08 3.36 -8.59
CA GLY A 24 -4.89 3.65 -10.01
C GLY A 24 -5.86 4.70 -10.57
N SER A 25 -6.90 5.10 -9.83
CA SER A 25 -7.79 6.19 -10.23
C SER A 25 -7.00 7.45 -10.62
N PRO A 26 -7.52 8.29 -11.54
CA PRO A 26 -6.90 9.58 -11.88
C PRO A 26 -6.50 10.46 -10.70
N MET A 27 -7.13 10.28 -9.53
CA MET A 27 -6.74 10.97 -8.28
C MET A 27 -5.35 10.59 -7.75
N TRP A 28 -4.81 9.43 -8.13
CA TRP A 28 -3.47 8.96 -7.78
C TRP A 28 -2.40 9.52 -8.72
N LEU A 29 -2.79 10.02 -9.90
CA LEU A 29 -1.84 10.61 -10.83
C LEU A 29 -1.53 12.06 -10.42
N PRO A 30 -0.27 12.50 -10.57
CA PRO A 30 0.09 13.87 -10.28
C PRO A 30 -0.70 14.82 -11.18
N HIS A 31 -1.25 15.89 -10.60
CA HIS A 31 -1.98 16.96 -11.31
C HIS A 31 -1.08 17.81 -12.25
N SER A 32 0.19 17.43 -12.38
CA SER A 32 1.16 18.14 -13.19
C SER A 32 0.95 17.81 -14.66
N LYS A 33 0.66 18.85 -15.45
CA LYS A 33 0.40 18.83 -16.90
C LYS A 33 1.60 18.41 -17.77
N SER A 34 2.56 17.66 -17.22
CA SER A 34 3.72 17.15 -17.94
C SER A 34 3.47 15.71 -18.35
N VAL A 35 2.65 15.54 -19.40
CA VAL A 35 2.34 14.27 -20.09
C VAL A 35 3.55 13.79 -20.90
N HIS A 36 4.78 13.89 -20.37
CA HIS A 36 5.96 13.52 -21.15
C HIS A 36 7.08 12.79 -20.43
N SER A 37 7.05 12.60 -19.11
CA SER A 37 8.18 11.92 -18.49
C SER A 37 7.88 11.45 -17.07
N ILE A 38 7.11 10.39 -16.93
CA ILE A 38 7.29 9.31 -15.95
C ILE A 38 6.20 8.29 -16.26
N ASP A 39 6.64 7.06 -16.50
CA ASP A 39 5.79 5.90 -16.74
C ASP A 39 4.96 5.62 -15.49
N SER A 40 3.78 6.27 -15.39
CA SER A 40 2.86 6.16 -14.25
C SER A 40 2.51 4.71 -13.89
N SER A 41 2.62 3.79 -14.85
CA SER A 41 2.47 2.35 -14.63
C SER A 41 3.61 1.76 -13.78
N ARG A 42 4.85 2.24 -13.96
CA ARG A 42 6.03 1.81 -13.21
C ARG A 42 5.95 2.24 -11.74
N ASP A 43 5.47 3.45 -11.48
CA ASP A 43 5.33 3.96 -10.11
C ASP A 43 4.27 3.19 -9.32
N LEU A 44 3.16 2.83 -9.97
CA LEU A 44 2.12 2.01 -9.37
C LEU A 44 2.62 0.59 -9.07
N ASN A 45 3.34 -0.02 -10.01
CA ASN A 45 3.95 -1.34 -9.81
C ASN A 45 4.96 -1.33 -8.65
N LEU A 46 5.79 -0.28 -8.55
CA LEU A 46 6.74 -0.11 -7.46
C LEU A 46 6.01 0.08 -6.13
N PHE A 47 4.96 0.90 -6.09
CA PHE A 47 4.13 1.09 -4.89
C PHE A 47 3.56 -0.23 -4.38
N ILE A 48 2.96 -1.03 -5.27
CA ILE A 48 2.38 -2.33 -4.89
C ILE A 48 3.47 -3.32 -4.46
N PHE A 49 4.64 -3.29 -5.09
CA PHE A 49 5.77 -4.10 -4.68
C PHE A 49 6.23 -3.75 -3.26
N CYS A 50 6.39 -2.45 -2.95
CA CYS A 50 6.76 -1.98 -1.63
C CYS A 50 5.68 -2.29 -0.58
N LEU A 51 4.40 -2.10 -0.92
CA LEU A 51 3.28 -2.44 -0.04
C LEU A 51 3.28 -3.94 0.31
N ARG A 52 3.49 -4.80 -0.69
CA ARG A 52 3.62 -6.25 -0.48
C ARG A 52 4.79 -6.58 0.43
N ALA A 53 5.95 -5.95 0.23
CA ALA A 53 7.13 -6.14 1.07
C ALA A 53 6.84 -5.75 2.53
N LEU A 54 6.16 -4.62 2.75
CA LEU A 54 5.73 -4.14 4.06
C LEU A 54 4.77 -5.12 4.75
N VAL A 55 3.74 -5.59 4.05
CA VAL A 55 2.77 -6.55 4.60
C VAL A 55 3.46 -7.87 4.98
N ARG A 56 4.52 -8.26 4.25
CA ARG A 56 5.26 -9.49 4.54
C ARG A 56 6.27 -9.34 5.69
N SER A 57 6.79 -8.13 5.93
CA SER A 57 7.74 -7.87 7.02
C SER A 57 7.07 -7.45 8.33
N ALA A 58 5.85 -6.93 8.29
CA ALA A 58 5.09 -6.48 9.46
C ALA A 58 3.90 -7.39 9.80
N TYR A 59 3.39 -7.30 11.03
CA TYR A 59 2.10 -7.91 11.41
C TYR A 59 0.94 -7.06 10.87
N ALA A 60 0.76 -7.10 9.55
CA ALA A 60 -0.12 -6.21 8.82
C ALA A 60 -1.05 -6.93 7.84
N VAL A 61 -2.15 -6.28 7.50
CA VAL A 61 -3.07 -6.66 6.42
C VAL A 61 -3.35 -5.42 5.57
N ALA A 62 -3.45 -5.60 4.26
CA ALA A 62 -3.84 -4.55 3.33
C ALA A 62 -5.07 -4.98 2.53
N VAL A 63 -6.05 -4.08 2.42
CA VAL A 63 -7.23 -4.20 1.55
C VAL A 63 -7.12 -3.12 0.49
N ILE A 64 -7.25 -3.53 -0.77
CA ILE A 64 -7.12 -2.64 -1.93
C ILE A 64 -8.40 -2.77 -2.75
N THR A 65 -8.96 -1.64 -3.17
CA THR A 65 -10.05 -1.61 -4.16
C THR A 65 -9.55 -0.95 -5.44
N ILE A 66 -9.86 -1.55 -6.58
CA ILE A 66 -9.44 -1.08 -7.91
C ILE A 66 -10.71 -0.80 -8.71
N PRO A 67 -10.88 0.38 -9.33
CA PRO A 67 -12.05 0.66 -10.14
C PRO A 67 -12.00 -0.20 -11.41
N THR A 68 -13.05 -0.98 -11.67
CA THR A 68 -13.10 -1.93 -12.80
C THR A 68 -13.00 -1.26 -14.16
N HIS A 69 -13.43 0.00 -14.27
CA HIS A 69 -13.37 0.79 -15.51
C HIS A 69 -11.94 1.10 -15.98
N LEU A 70 -10.92 0.92 -15.12
CA LEU A 70 -9.51 1.06 -15.50
C LEU A 70 -8.95 -0.15 -16.24
N TYR A 71 -9.66 -1.28 -16.29
CA TYR A 71 -9.23 -2.49 -16.98
C TYR A 71 -9.75 -2.60 -18.43
N HIS A 72 -10.29 -1.52 -19.01
CA HIS A 72 -10.98 -1.57 -20.32
C HIS A 72 -10.03 -1.51 -21.54
N GLU A 73 -8.77 -1.91 -21.44
CA GLU A 73 -7.84 -2.02 -22.58
C GLU A 73 -7.01 -3.31 -22.54
N VAL A 74 -7.66 -4.47 -22.38
CA VAL A 74 -7.07 -5.75 -22.85
C VAL A 74 -8.20 -6.70 -23.28
N VAL A 75 -8.80 -6.46 -24.44
CA VAL A 75 -9.31 -7.50 -25.36
C VAL A 75 -9.05 -7.04 -26.78
#